data_AF-A0A318VQL9-F1
#
_entry.id   AF-A0A318VQL9-F1
#
_cell.length_a   1.000
_cell.length_b   1.000
_cell.length_c   1.000
_cell.angle_alpha   90.00
_cell.angle_beta   90.00
_cell.angle_gamma   90.00
#
_symmetry.space_group_name_H-M   'P 1'
#
loop_
_entity.id
_entity.type
_entity.pdbx_description
1 polymer ?
#
loop_
_entity_poly.entity_id
_entity_poly.type
_entity_poly.pdbx_seq_one_letter_code
_entity_poly.pdbx_strand_id
1 'polypeptide(L)' 'MLKFLTAILILLFIWWRVSRWLEVRRRRARGEDISYEVRIKGYRPITILSVIFLILYGGYVVWYLLTEHLGLL' A
#
# COMPACT_ATOMS: atom_id res chain seq x y z
N MET A 1 -2.66 11.07 17.80
CA MET A 1 -3.76 10.45 17.03
C MET A 1 -3.30 9.69 15.77
N LEU A 2 -2.00 9.63 15.42
CA LEU A 2 -1.52 8.86 14.26
C LEU A 2 -1.79 7.35 14.33
N LYS A 3 -1.88 6.77 15.53
CA LYS A 3 -2.07 5.32 15.75
C LYS A 3 -3.27 4.75 14.97
N PHE A 4 -4.38 5.49 14.94
CA PHE A 4 -5.59 5.09 14.20
C PHE A 4 -5.44 5.25 12.69
N LEU A 5 -4.76 6.31 12.23
CA LEU A 5 -4.50 6.53 10.81
C LEU A 5 -3.57 5.45 10.24
N THR A 6 -2.53 5.08 10.98
CA THR A 6 -1.63 3.98 10.62
C THR A 6 -2.38 2.66 10.54
N ALA A 7 -3.27 2.38 11.52
CA ALA A 7 -4.09 1.17 11.52
C ALA A 7 -5.04 1.11 10.31
N ILE A 8 -5.69 2.23 9.97
CA ILE A 8 -6.57 2.33 8.78
C ILE A 8 -5.78 2.09 7.49
N LEU A 9 -4.59 2.68 7.36
CA LEU A 9 -3.69 2.47 6.22
C LEU A 9 -3.30 0.98 6.06
N ILE A 10 -3.00 0.31 7.16
CA ILE A 10 -2.67 -1.12 7.17
C ILE A 10 -3.90 -1.96 6.79
N LEU A 11 -5.08 -1.64 7.34
CA LEU A 11 -6.32 -2.36 7.01
C LEU A 11 -6.68 -2.23 5.53
N LEU A 12 -6.57 -1.03 4.95
CA LEU A 12 -6.79 -0.79 3.53
C LEU A 12 -5.79 -1.58 2.67
N PHE A 13 -4.52 -1.64 3.09
CA PHE A 13 -3.50 -2.44 2.41
C PHE A 13 -3.82 -3.94 2.40
N ILE A 14 -4.17 -4.49 3.56
CA ILE A 14 -4.52 -5.91 3.70
C ILE A 14 -5.76 -6.22 2.86
N TRP A 15 -6.81 -5.40 2.97
CA TRP A 15 -8.04 -5.56 2.19
C TRP A 15 -7.76 -5.58 0.68
N TRP A 16 -6.98 -4.61 0.18
CA TRP A 16 -6.59 -4.54 -1.23
C TRP A 16 -5.80 -5.77 -1.67
N ARG A 17 -4.84 -6.24 -0.85
CA ARG A 17 -4.00 -7.40 -1.14
C ARG A 17 -4.82 -8.69 -1.23
N VAL A 18 -5.73 -8.90 -0.28
CA VAL A 18 -6.61 -10.07 -0.21
C VAL A 18 -7.59 -10.08 -1.38
N SER A 19 -8.21 -8.93 -1.68
CA SER A 19 -9.13 -8.79 -2.81
C SER A 19 -8.46 -9.17 -4.15
N ARG A 20 -7.25 -8.66 -4.40
CA ARG A 20 -6.47 -9.01 -5.60
C ARG A 20 -6.10 -10.49 -5.65
N TRP A 21 -5.68 -11.08 -4.53
CA TRP A 21 -5.35 -12.50 -4.48
C TRP A 21 -6.55 -13.39 -4.76
N LEU A 22 -7.72 -13.07 -4.21
CA LEU A 22 -8.98 -13.78 -4.46
C LEU A 22 -9.45 -13.64 -5.91
N GLU A 23 -9.23 -12.49 -6.53
CA GLU A 23 -9.59 -12.28 -7.93
C GLU A 23 -8.73 -13.12 -8.88
N VAL A 24 -7.40 -13.14 -8.67
CA VAL A 24 -6.47 -14.02 -9.40
C VAL A 24 -6.93 -15.47 -9.25
N ARG A 25 -7.15 -15.94 -8.00
CA ARG A 25 -7.56 -17.32 -7.71
C ARG A 25 -8.87 -17.71 -8.40
N ARG A 26 -9.86 -16.81 -8.41
CA ARG A 26 -11.15 -17.02 -9.09
C ARG A 26 -11.00 -17.13 -10.60
N ARG A 27 -10.12 -16.33 -11.22
CA ARG A 27 -9.86 -16.39 -12.66
C ARG A 27 -9.09 -17.66 -13.06
N ARG A 28 -8.11 -18.09 -12.25
CA ARG A 28 -7.43 -19.39 -12.42
C ARG A 28 -8.41 -20.56 -12.37
N ALA A 29 -9.34 -20.54 -11.42
CA ALA A 29 -10.35 -21.59 -11.28
C ALA A 29 -11.31 -21.68 -12.47
N ARG A 30 -11.47 -20.59 -13.25
CA ARG A 30 -12.29 -20.56 -14.47
C ARG A 30 -11.54 -20.99 -15.74
N GLY A 31 -10.26 -21.36 -15.63
CA GLY A 31 -9.44 -21.75 -16.78
C GLY A 31 -9.13 -20.61 -17.76
N GLU A 32 -9.36 -19.36 -17.35
CA GLU A 32 -8.96 -18.18 -18.12
C GLU A 32 -7.43 -18.13 -18.21
N ASP A 33 -6.90 -17.93 -19.42
CA ASP A 33 -5.47 -17.83 -19.65
C ASP A 33 -4.92 -16.58 -18.93
N ILE A 34 -4.22 -16.83 -17.82
CA ILE A 34 -3.69 -15.82 -16.91
C ILE A 34 -2.57 -15.01 -17.58
N SER A 35 -2.17 -15.35 -18.81
CA SER A 35 -1.21 -14.61 -19.62
C SER A 35 -1.58 -13.12 -19.77
N TYR A 36 -2.88 -12.77 -19.68
CA TYR A 36 -3.32 -11.38 -19.68
C TYR A 36 -2.91 -10.59 -18.40
N GLU A 37 -2.66 -11.25 -17.26
CA GLU A 37 -2.17 -10.60 -16.03
C GLU A 37 -0.71 -10.16 -16.11
N VAL A 38 0.11 -10.75 -17.01
CA VAL A 38 1.43 -10.20 -17.32
C VAL A 38 1.28 -8.84 -18.02
N ARG A 39 0.17 -8.64 -18.75
CA ARG A 39 -0.10 -7.42 -19.53
C ARG A 39 -0.84 -6.35 -18.73
N ILE A 40 -1.74 -6.73 -17.81
CA ILE A 40 -2.34 -5.77 -16.87
C ILE A 40 -1.35 -5.56 -15.72
N LYS A 41 -0.45 -4.61 -15.97
CA LYS A 41 0.50 -3.97 -15.05
C LYS A 41 -0.23 -3.33 -13.86
N GLY A 42 -0.86 -4.15 -13.02
CA GLY A 42 -1.40 -3.71 -11.74
C GLY A 42 -0.26 -3.22 -10.85
N TYR A 43 -0.57 -2.31 -9.92
CA TYR A 43 0.41 -1.88 -8.92
C TYR A 43 1.02 -3.09 -8.23
N ARG A 44 2.35 -3.21 -8.29
CA ARG A 44 3.03 -4.34 -7.66
C ARG A 44 2.84 -4.24 -6.15
N PRO A 45 2.71 -5.38 -5.45
CA PRO A 45 2.57 -5.37 -3.99
C PRO A 45 3.74 -4.62 -3.32
N ILE A 46 4.94 -4.76 -3.90
CA ILE A 46 6.13 -4.02 -3.48
C ILE A 46 5.94 -2.50 -3.61
N THR A 47 5.32 -2.03 -4.70
CA THR A 47 5.08 -0.59 -4.92
C THR A 47 4.18 -0.01 -3.84
N ILE A 48 3.14 -0.73 -3.47
CA ILE A 48 2.22 -0.24 -2.44
C ILE A 48 2.85 -0.31 -1.06
N LEU A 49 3.61 -1.37 -0.77
CA LEU A 49 4.40 -1.45 0.46
C LEU A 49 5.39 -0.28 0.56
N SER A 50 6.09 0.04 -0.53
CA SER A 50 7.01 1.18 -0.60
C SER A 50 6.29 2.52 -0.37
N VAL A 51 5.10 2.72 -0.95
CA VAL A 51 4.30 3.94 -0.72
C VAL A 51 3.88 4.06 0.75
N ILE A 52 3.47 2.97 1.39
CA ILE A 52 3.10 2.98 2.81
C ILE A 52 4.32 3.35 3.67
N PHE A 53 5.47 2.74 3.43
CA PHE A 53 6.71 3.09 4.14
C PHE A 53 7.11 4.54 3.91
N LEU A 54 6.99 5.04 2.68
CA LEU A 54 7.31 6.43 2.36
C LEU A 54 6.40 7.41 3.10
N ILE A 55 5.10 7.13 3.18
CA ILE A 55 4.16 7.98 3.92
C ILE A 55 4.43 7.94 5.42
N LEU A 56 4.63 6.74 5.99
CA LEU A 56 4.83 6.59 7.43
C LEU A 56 6.18 7.16 7.88
N TYR A 57 7.26 6.71 7.26
CA TYR A 57 8.61 7.11 7.65
C TYR A 57 8.98 8.47 7.08
N GLY A 58 8.73 8.71 5.79
CA GLY A 58 9.00 10.01 5.18
C GLY A 58 8.14 11.11 5.78
N GLY A 59 6.85 10.85 6.04
CA GLY A 59 5.99 11.80 6.75
C GLY A 59 6.48 12.11 8.16
N TYR A 60 6.94 11.10 8.92
CA TYR A 60 7.53 11.30 10.23
C TYR A 60 8.80 12.15 10.18
N VAL A 61 9.72 11.86 9.25
CA VAL A 61 10.98 12.61 9.08
C VAL A 61 10.72 14.07 8.72
N VAL A 62 9.79 14.32 7.79
CA VAL A 62 9.41 15.68 7.40
C VAL A 62 8.79 16.42 8.58
N TRP A 63 7.89 15.79 9.33
CA TRP A 63 7.29 16.38 10.53
C TRP A 63 8.36 16.70 11.58
N TYR A 64 9.24 15.76 11.89
CA TYR A 64 10.34 15.92 12.84
C TYR A 64 11.25 17.09 12.46
N LEU A 65 11.67 17.17 11.19
CA LEU A 65 12.48 18.28 10.68
C LEU A 65 11.78 19.64 10.80
N LEU A 66 10.48 19.70 10.50
CA LEU A 66 9.70 20.93 10.59
C LEU A 66 9.50 21.39 12.04
N THR A 67 9.27 20.45 12.95
CA THR A 67 9.00 20.73 14.37
C THR A 67 10.29 21.05 15.13
N GLU A 68 11.30 20.18 15.09
CA GLU A 68 12.52 20.36 15.89
C GLU A 68 13.53 21.32 15.26
N HIS A 69 13.61 21.35 13.93
CA HIS A 69 14.67 22.10 13.25
C HIS A 69 14.23 23.46 12.72
N LEU A 70 12.95 23.61 12.39
CA LEU A 70 12.39 24.83 11.81
C LEU A 70 11.45 25.57 12.76
N GLY A 71 11.04 24.97 13.89
CA GLY A 71 10.19 25.61 14.90
C GLY A 71 8.84 26.09 14.36
N LEU A 72 8.35 25.47 13.29
CA LEU A 72 7.15 25.93 12.56
C LEU A 72 5.82 25.43 13.17
N LEU A 73 5.87 24.62 14.22
CA LEU A 73 4.74 23.98 14.91
C LEU A 73 5.04 23.89 16.40
#